data_AF-A0A7R8H2A2-F1
#
_entry.id   AF-A0A7R8H2A2-F1
#
_cell.length_a   1.000
_cell.length_b   1.000
_cell.length_c   1.000
_cell.angle_alpha   90.00
_cell.angle_beta   90.00
_cell.angle_gamma   90.00
#
_symmetry.space_group_name_H-M   'P 1'
#
loop_
_entity.id
_entity.type
_entity.pdbx_description
1 polymer ?
#
loop_
_entity_poly.entity_id
_entity_poly.type
_entity_poly.pdbx_seq_one_letter_code
_entity_poly.pdbx_strand_id
1 'polypeptide(L)'
;MEIDSASHGDDEHEVEFNPDEMCYVPGGSNNTAEDGPFLWTEQNKGLILGSYFWGYLVTQIPGGRIAELFSGKWVFLVAVLMSSLPTVLTPPAAYLGGFKLVIFMRIIEGFGGGLTFPAMNVLISKWAPSSEKSTLASIIYGGTSLGTVLSIPSSGLITSLLGWEWVFYLHGGLALIWCVVWMIFVTDTPETHKFISQSEKRIHYIISSPSKERKEIDCSMEKYIYVCSLLGNHNCTFL
;
A
#
# COMPACT_ATOMS: atom_id res chain seq x y z
N MET A 1 7.56 29.26 71.45
CA MET A 1 7.85 30.52 72.15
C MET A 1 9.28 30.83 71.76
N GLU A 2 9.61 31.67 70.78
CA GLU A 2 8.91 32.76 70.10
C GLU A 2 8.75 32.52 68.58
N ILE A 3 7.75 33.20 68.01
CA ILE A 3 7.48 33.39 66.57
C ILE A 3 7.76 34.87 66.31
N ASP A 4 8.44 35.20 65.20
CA ASP A 4 8.20 36.36 64.32
C ASP A 4 9.37 36.46 63.31
N SER A 5 9.23 36.85 62.04
CA SER A 5 8.09 37.10 61.15
C SER A 5 8.69 37.22 59.74
N ALA A 6 7.96 36.77 58.71
CA ALA A 6 8.36 36.83 57.30
C ALA A 6 8.17 38.23 56.72
N SER A 7 9.04 38.65 55.79
CA SER A 7 8.73 39.71 54.82
C SER A 7 9.18 39.30 53.42
N HIS A 8 8.19 39.12 52.55
CA HIS A 8 8.30 38.97 51.10
C HIS A 8 8.35 40.39 50.53
N GLY A 9 9.41 40.73 49.80
CA GLY A 9 9.47 41.95 49.00
C GLY A 9 9.09 41.59 47.57
N ASP A 10 7.90 42.02 47.15
CA ASP A 10 7.44 41.95 45.76
C ASP A 10 8.02 43.15 45.00
N ASP A 11 9.03 42.93 44.17
CA ASP A 11 9.53 43.92 43.21
C ASP A 11 8.69 43.85 41.91
N GLU A 12 7.69 44.72 41.80
CA GLU A 12 6.94 44.97 40.56
C GLU A 12 7.83 45.71 39.55
N HIS A 13 8.43 44.99 38.60
CA HIS A 13 8.97 45.59 37.38
C HIS A 13 7.86 45.65 36.31
N GLU A 14 7.25 46.83 36.15
CA GLU A 14 6.39 47.16 35.01
C GLU A 14 7.21 47.08 33.71
N VAL A 15 6.84 46.15 32.82
CA VAL A 15 7.37 46.09 31.46
C VAL A 15 6.56 47.07 30.61
N GLU A 16 7.11 48.27 30.43
CA GLU A 16 6.53 49.31 29.59
C GLU A 16 6.57 48.87 28.11
N PHE A 17 5.40 48.63 27.50
CA PHE A 17 5.28 48.26 26.09
C PHE A 17 5.59 49.48 25.22
N ASN A 18 6.79 49.52 24.62
CA ASN A 18 7.16 50.55 23.65
C ASN A 18 6.70 50.14 22.23
N PRO A 19 5.65 50.76 21.66
CA PRO A 19 5.12 50.40 20.34
C PRO A 19 6.05 50.76 19.17
N ASP A 20 7.11 51.53 19.42
CA ASP A 20 8.04 52.00 18.39
C ASP A 20 9.22 51.03 18.15
N GLU A 21 9.36 49.99 18.99
CA GLU A 21 10.31 48.89 18.80
C GLU A 21 9.64 47.71 18.09
N MET A 22 8.91 47.99 17.00
CA MET A 22 8.62 46.93 16.03
C MET A 22 9.93 46.50 15.40
N CYS A 23 10.35 45.26 15.67
CA CYS A 23 11.47 44.62 15.01
C CYS A 23 11.31 44.75 13.48
N TYR A 24 11.98 45.74 12.90
CA TYR A 24 12.21 45.82 11.48
C TYR A 24 13.09 44.63 11.10
N VAL A 25 12.47 43.56 10.58
CA VAL A 25 13.19 42.47 9.94
C VAL A 25 13.71 43.05 8.62
N PRO A 26 15.03 43.30 8.48
CA PRO A 26 15.54 43.78 7.20
C PRO A 26 15.25 42.71 6.18
N GLY A 27 14.67 43.12 5.05
CA GLY A 27 14.23 42.24 3.97
C GLY A 27 15.17 41.06 3.80
N GLY A 28 14.68 39.89 4.21
CA GLY A 28 15.38 38.64 4.02
C GLY A 28 15.71 38.54 2.54
N SER A 29 17.01 38.55 2.25
CA SER A 29 17.53 38.03 1.01
C SER A 29 16.69 36.82 0.62
N ASN A 30 16.04 36.84 -0.55
CA ASN A 30 15.35 35.71 -1.16
C ASN A 30 16.39 34.64 -1.55
N ASN A 31 17.18 34.19 -0.59
CA ASN A 31 17.89 32.94 -0.64
C ASN A 31 16.92 31.94 0.00
N THR A 32 15.84 31.62 -0.71
CA THR A 32 15.30 30.28 -0.59
C THR A 32 16.49 29.37 -0.84
N ALA A 33 17.01 28.73 0.21
CA ALA A 33 17.95 27.65 0.06
C ALA A 33 17.19 26.59 -0.76
N GLU A 34 17.34 26.67 -2.08
CA GLU A 34 16.70 25.74 -3.00
C GLU A 34 17.45 24.42 -2.84
N ASP A 35 16.97 23.59 -1.93
CA ASP A 35 17.48 22.25 -1.68
C ASP A 35 17.13 21.35 -2.89
N GLY A 36 17.97 21.40 -3.93
CA GLY A 36 17.92 20.46 -5.03
C GLY A 36 18.57 20.96 -6.33
N PRO A 37 18.86 20.06 -7.27
CA PRO A 37 19.46 20.40 -8.57
C PRO A 37 18.50 21.13 -9.54
N PHE A 38 17.23 21.29 -9.18
CA PHE A 38 16.21 21.91 -10.02
C PHE A 38 15.58 23.11 -9.34
N LEU A 39 15.61 24.26 -10.03
CA LEU A 39 14.98 25.51 -9.58
C LEU A 39 13.47 25.45 -9.84
N TRP A 40 12.72 24.73 -9.00
CA TRP A 40 11.26 24.63 -9.09
C TRP A 40 10.59 25.42 -7.97
N THR A 41 9.67 26.31 -8.33
CA THR A 41 8.82 27.05 -7.38
C THR A 41 8.02 26.08 -6.50
N GLU A 42 7.75 26.46 -5.25
CA GLU A 42 6.95 25.64 -4.31
C GLU A 42 5.59 25.20 -4.88
N GLN A 43 4.96 26.05 -5.69
CA GLN A 43 3.71 25.73 -6.40
C GLN A 43 3.87 24.54 -7.36
N ASN A 44 5.00 24.45 -8.06
CA ASN A 44 5.30 23.36 -8.99
C ASN A 44 5.58 22.06 -8.24
N LYS A 45 6.32 22.13 -7.13
CA LYS A 45 6.53 20.96 -6.25
C LYS A 45 5.20 20.43 -5.73
N GLY A 46 4.34 21.32 -5.23
CA GLY A 46 2.98 20.97 -4.79
C GLY A 46 2.14 20.35 -5.91
N LEU A 47 2.23 20.87 -7.14
CA LEU A 47 1.54 20.30 -8.30
C LEU A 47 2.07 18.92 -8.68
N ILE A 48 3.38 18.70 -8.66
CA ILE A 48 4.01 17.40 -8.89
C ILE A 48 3.47 16.37 -7.90
N LEU A 49 3.50 16.68 -6.59
CA LEU A 49 2.98 15.78 -5.56
C LEU A 49 1.46 15.55 -5.72
N GLY A 50 0.70 16.60 -5.97
CA GLY A 50 -0.76 16.55 -6.09
C GLY A 50 -1.26 15.78 -7.31
N SER A 51 -0.52 15.82 -8.42
CA SER A 51 -0.92 15.19 -9.70
C SER A 51 -1.09 13.67 -9.62
N TYR A 52 -0.42 13.02 -8.66
CA TYR A 52 -0.64 11.60 -8.35
C TYR A 52 -2.12 11.29 -8.04
N PHE A 53 -2.77 12.16 -7.26
CA PHE A 53 -4.15 11.93 -6.83
C PHE A 53 -5.15 12.01 -7.98
N TRP A 54 -4.84 12.75 -9.06
CA TRP A 54 -5.71 12.81 -10.23
C TRP A 54 -5.85 11.45 -10.90
N GLY A 55 -4.72 10.76 -11.11
CA GLY A 55 -4.72 9.40 -11.64
C GLY A 55 -5.40 8.43 -10.68
N TYR A 56 -5.05 8.52 -9.39
CA TYR A 56 -5.58 7.66 -8.33
C TYR A 56 -7.12 7.67 -8.30
N LEU A 57 -7.73 8.86 -8.24
CA LEU A 57 -9.19 9.01 -8.17
C LEU A 57 -9.91 8.42 -9.38
N VAL A 58 -9.38 8.62 -10.58
CA VAL A 58 -9.97 8.11 -11.82
C VAL A 58 -10.02 6.59 -11.82
N THR A 59 -8.97 5.93 -11.35
CA THR A 59 -8.91 4.46 -11.31
C THR A 59 -9.56 3.82 -10.10
N GLN A 60 -9.70 4.54 -8.98
CA GLN A 60 -10.23 3.97 -7.75
C GLN A 60 -11.70 3.57 -7.88
N ILE A 61 -12.52 4.36 -8.59
CA ILE A 61 -13.94 4.08 -8.81
C ILE A 61 -14.16 2.83 -9.70
N PRO A 62 -13.58 2.74 -10.91
CA PRO A 62 -13.74 1.55 -11.77
C PRO A 62 -12.87 0.36 -11.33
N GLY A 63 -11.82 0.58 -10.53
CA GLY A 63 -10.79 -0.42 -10.22
C GLY A 63 -11.35 -1.70 -9.59
N GLY A 64 -12.37 -1.59 -8.74
CA GLY A 64 -13.05 -2.74 -8.16
C GLY A 64 -13.73 -3.60 -9.23
N ARG A 65 -14.45 -2.98 -10.16
CA ARG A 65 -15.15 -3.70 -11.22
C ARG A 65 -14.18 -4.35 -12.21
N ILE A 66 -13.08 -3.66 -12.53
CA ILE A 66 -12.01 -4.20 -13.37
C ILE A 66 -11.37 -5.42 -12.68
N ALA A 67 -11.09 -5.34 -11.38
CA ALA A 67 -10.50 -6.46 -10.63
C ALA A 67 -11.44 -7.68 -10.49
N GLU A 68 -12.76 -7.49 -10.55
CA GLU A 68 -13.71 -8.59 -10.55
C GLU A 68 -13.81 -9.27 -11.92
N LEU A 69 -13.86 -8.47 -12.99
CA LEU A 69 -14.03 -8.94 -14.37
C LEU A 69 -12.75 -9.55 -14.92
N PHE A 70 -11.61 -8.93 -14.64
CA PHE A 70 -10.29 -9.41 -15.01
C PHE A 70 -9.67 -10.13 -13.81
N SER A 71 -8.88 -11.16 -14.06
CA SER A 71 -8.34 -11.94 -12.95
C SER A 71 -7.41 -11.11 -12.05
N GLY A 72 -7.63 -11.18 -10.74
CA GLY A 72 -6.99 -10.31 -9.74
C GLY A 72 -5.46 -10.35 -9.76
N LYS A 73 -4.83 -11.48 -10.10
CA LYS A 73 -3.35 -11.54 -10.20
C LYS A 73 -2.82 -10.64 -11.31
N TRP A 74 -3.47 -10.62 -12.48
CA TRP A 74 -3.03 -9.80 -13.62
C TRP A 74 -3.31 -8.33 -13.38
N VAL A 75 -4.47 -7.99 -12.80
CA VAL A 75 -4.79 -6.61 -12.46
C VAL A 75 -3.82 -6.07 -11.42
N PHE A 76 -3.48 -6.85 -10.39
CA PHE A 76 -2.49 -6.45 -9.39
C PHE A 76 -1.10 -6.26 -9.99
N LEU A 77 -0.67 -7.18 -10.86
CA LEU A 77 0.61 -7.09 -11.55
C LEU A 77 0.69 -5.84 -12.44
N VAL A 78 -0.34 -5.58 -13.25
CA VAL A 78 -0.40 -4.39 -14.12
C VAL A 78 -0.40 -3.12 -13.28
N ALA A 79 -1.12 -3.09 -12.15
CA ALA A 79 -1.13 -1.95 -11.23
C ALA A 79 0.29 -1.64 -10.70
N VAL A 80 1.02 -2.65 -10.23
CA VAL A 80 2.38 -2.46 -9.72
C VAL A 80 3.36 -2.08 -10.84
N LEU A 81 3.23 -2.66 -12.04
CA LEU A 81 4.06 -2.28 -13.20
C LEU A 81 3.80 -0.83 -13.63
N MET A 82 2.54 -0.41 -13.66
CA MET A 82 2.14 0.98 -13.96
C MET A 82 2.67 1.98 -12.93
N SER A 83 2.88 1.58 -11.68
CA SER A 83 3.53 2.43 -10.68
C SER A 83 5.05 2.39 -10.73
N SER A 84 5.64 1.22 -11.00
CA SER A 84 7.09 1.01 -10.86
C SER A 84 7.89 1.51 -12.08
N LEU A 85 7.35 1.36 -13.29
CA LEU A 85 8.02 1.83 -14.51
C LEU A 85 8.19 3.35 -14.53
N PRO A 86 7.16 4.18 -14.28
CA PRO A 86 7.34 5.62 -14.22
C PRO A 86 8.23 6.06 -13.05
N THR A 87 8.23 5.31 -11.94
CA THR A 87 9.14 5.58 -10.82
C THR A 87 10.60 5.53 -11.29
N VAL A 88 11.00 4.45 -11.97
CA VAL A 88 12.36 4.30 -12.53
C VAL A 88 12.65 5.34 -13.61
N LEU A 89 11.65 5.76 -14.38
CA LEU A 89 11.79 6.76 -15.43
C LEU A 89 11.73 8.21 -14.92
N THR A 90 11.43 8.44 -13.63
CA THR A 90 11.29 9.78 -13.07
C THR A 90 12.59 10.59 -13.10
N PRO A 91 13.77 10.05 -12.74
CA PRO A 91 15.02 10.80 -12.85
C PRO A 91 15.34 11.29 -14.28
N PRO A 92 15.35 10.44 -15.33
CA PRO A 92 15.59 10.94 -16.69
C PRO A 92 14.47 11.88 -17.19
N ALA A 93 13.23 11.67 -16.74
CA ALA A 93 12.13 12.58 -17.03
C ALA A 93 12.35 13.99 -16.47
N ALA A 94 12.92 14.10 -15.27
CA ALA A 94 13.25 15.39 -14.66
C ALA A 94 14.30 16.16 -15.45
N TYR A 95 15.33 15.47 -15.98
CA TYR A 95 16.38 16.11 -16.78
C TYR A 95 15.92 16.51 -18.19
N LEU A 96 15.12 15.67 -18.86
CA LEU A 96 14.72 15.89 -20.26
C LEU A 96 13.53 16.84 -20.41
N GLY A 97 12.51 16.66 -19.56
CA GLY A 97 11.22 17.33 -19.71
C GLY A 97 10.85 18.25 -18.55
N GLY A 98 11.73 18.39 -17.55
CA GLY A 98 11.50 19.20 -16.36
C GLY A 98 10.24 18.79 -15.60
N PHE A 99 9.63 19.76 -14.91
CA PHE A 99 8.47 19.51 -14.03
C PHE A 99 7.26 18.92 -14.76
N LYS A 100 7.03 19.26 -16.04
CA LYS A 100 5.86 18.80 -16.81
C LYS A 100 5.89 17.31 -17.07
N LEU A 101 7.06 16.77 -17.43
CA LEU A 101 7.20 15.34 -17.68
C LEU A 101 7.14 14.54 -16.38
N VAL A 102 7.65 15.09 -15.28
CA VAL A 102 7.51 14.48 -13.94
C VAL A 102 6.04 14.42 -13.51
N ILE A 103 5.23 15.46 -13.76
CA ILE A 103 3.77 15.44 -13.56
C ILE A 103 3.13 14.31 -14.36
N PHE A 104 3.52 14.13 -15.62
CA PHE A 104 2.99 13.05 -16.45
C PHE A 104 3.31 11.67 -15.88
N MET A 105 4.56 11.44 -15.42
CA MET A 105 4.93 10.19 -14.74
C MET A 105 4.12 9.97 -13.46
N ARG A 106 3.93 11.03 -12.65
CA ARG A 106 3.13 10.99 -11.42
C ARG A 106 1.67 10.61 -11.65
N ILE A 107 1.06 11.11 -12.72
CA ILE A 107 -0.31 10.73 -13.08
C ILE A 107 -0.39 9.23 -13.41
N ILE A 108 0.59 8.69 -14.14
CA ILE A 108 0.65 7.26 -14.47
C ILE A 108 0.83 6.42 -13.21
N GLU A 109 1.70 6.83 -12.28
CA GLU A 109 1.85 6.19 -10.97
C GLU A 109 0.53 6.21 -10.18
N GLY A 110 -0.21 7.32 -10.25
CA GLY A 110 -1.54 7.45 -9.67
C GLY A 110 -2.52 6.39 -10.15
N PHE A 111 -2.55 6.13 -11.46
CA PHE A 111 -3.41 5.10 -12.04
C PHE A 111 -3.09 3.70 -11.48
N GLY A 112 -1.81 3.33 -11.39
CA GLY A 112 -1.40 2.07 -10.78
C GLY A 112 -1.78 1.99 -9.30
N GLY A 113 -1.58 3.08 -8.55
CA GLY A 113 -1.98 3.17 -7.15
C GLY A 113 -3.47 2.92 -6.90
N GLY A 114 -4.35 3.50 -7.72
CA GLY A 114 -5.80 3.35 -7.56
C GLY A 114 -6.34 1.94 -7.83
N LEU A 115 -5.65 1.15 -8.66
CA LEU A 115 -5.99 -0.25 -8.96
C LEU A 115 -5.47 -1.26 -7.93
N THR A 116 -4.46 -0.89 -7.14
CA THR A 116 -3.71 -1.80 -6.27
C THR A 116 -4.57 -2.37 -5.14
N PHE A 117 -5.26 -1.51 -4.37
CA PHE A 117 -6.10 -1.96 -3.25
C PHE A 117 -7.35 -2.75 -3.66
N PRO A 118 -8.12 -2.35 -4.69
CA PRO A 118 -9.24 -3.15 -5.17
C PRO A 118 -8.79 -4.54 -5.66
N ALA A 119 -7.71 -4.62 -6.44
CA ALA A 119 -7.18 -5.90 -6.93
C ALA A 119 -6.71 -6.80 -5.78
N MET A 120 -6.05 -6.23 -4.76
CA MET A 120 -5.66 -6.95 -3.56
C MET A 120 -6.86 -7.55 -2.83
N ASN A 121 -7.92 -6.76 -2.61
CA ASN A 121 -9.12 -7.25 -1.91
C ASN A 121 -9.83 -8.37 -2.70
N VAL A 122 -9.87 -8.29 -4.03
CA VAL A 122 -10.40 -9.38 -4.86
C VAL A 122 -9.52 -10.63 -4.73
N LEU A 123 -8.18 -10.48 -4.73
CA LEU A 123 -7.27 -11.62 -4.59
C LEU A 123 -7.44 -12.32 -3.23
N ILE A 124 -7.48 -11.54 -2.13
CA ILE A 124 -7.77 -12.04 -0.78
C ILE A 124 -9.13 -12.75 -0.77
N SER A 125 -10.13 -12.23 -1.49
CA SER A 125 -11.46 -12.83 -1.53
C SER A 125 -11.51 -14.22 -2.17
N LYS A 126 -10.60 -14.49 -3.12
CA LYS A 126 -10.50 -15.76 -3.84
C LYS A 126 -9.58 -16.76 -3.13
N TRP A 127 -8.53 -16.27 -2.47
CA TRP A 127 -7.51 -17.12 -1.83
C TRP A 127 -7.82 -17.45 -0.38
N ALA A 128 -8.40 -16.53 0.40
CA ALA A 128 -8.66 -16.76 1.81
C ALA A 128 -10.06 -17.32 2.08
N PRO A 129 -10.19 -18.40 2.87
CA PRO A 129 -11.49 -18.81 3.39
C PRO A 129 -12.11 -17.74 4.29
N SER A 130 -13.44 -17.68 4.36
CA SER A 130 -14.17 -16.60 5.04
C SER A 130 -13.77 -16.39 6.51
N SER A 131 -13.35 -17.44 7.22
CA SER A 131 -12.88 -17.39 8.61
C SER A 131 -11.50 -16.75 8.78
N GLU A 132 -10.64 -16.83 7.77
CA GLU A 132 -9.22 -16.41 7.85
C GLU A 132 -8.94 -15.15 7.04
N LYS A 133 -9.90 -14.70 6.23
CA LYS A 133 -9.83 -13.50 5.40
C LYS A 133 -9.35 -12.26 6.16
N SER A 134 -9.87 -12.02 7.36
CA SER A 134 -9.48 -10.86 8.16
C SER A 134 -8.01 -10.95 8.61
N THR A 135 -7.55 -12.13 9.02
CA THR A 135 -6.17 -12.35 9.46
C THR A 135 -5.19 -12.12 8.30
N LEU A 136 -5.49 -12.66 7.11
CA LEU A 136 -4.65 -12.44 5.92
C LEU A 136 -4.61 -10.96 5.54
N ALA A 137 -5.76 -10.28 5.56
CA ALA A 137 -5.82 -8.85 5.31
C ALA A 137 -4.97 -8.06 6.32
N SER A 138 -5.06 -8.37 7.61
CA SER A 138 -4.25 -7.72 8.65
C SER A 138 -2.75 -7.89 8.43
N ILE A 139 -2.29 -9.06 7.99
CA ILE A 139 -0.88 -9.30 7.66
C ILE A 139 -0.44 -8.43 6.47
N ILE A 140 -1.27 -8.37 5.42
CA ILE A 140 -0.98 -7.58 4.21
C ILE A 140 -0.93 -6.08 4.52
N TYR A 141 -1.94 -5.55 5.21
CA TYR A 141 -1.99 -4.14 5.57
C TYR A 141 -0.91 -3.78 6.60
N GLY A 142 -0.60 -4.69 7.53
CA GLY A 142 0.54 -4.54 8.45
C GLY A 142 1.88 -4.46 7.71
N GLY A 143 2.07 -5.30 6.69
CA GLY A 143 3.24 -5.27 5.81
C GLY A 143 3.37 -3.95 5.04
N THR A 144 2.26 -3.36 4.61
CA THR A 144 2.25 -2.04 3.93
C THR A 144 2.76 -0.93 4.86
N SER A 145 2.30 -0.93 6.13
CA SER A 145 2.78 0.01 7.15
C SER A 145 4.27 -0.18 7.44
N LEU A 146 4.72 -1.43 7.62
CA LEU A 146 6.13 -1.75 7.85
C LEU A 146 7.01 -1.31 6.66
N GLY A 147 6.57 -1.56 5.44
CA GLY A 147 7.25 -1.13 4.23
C GLY A 147 7.44 0.39 4.19
N THR A 148 6.41 1.16 4.58
CA THR A 148 6.48 2.62 4.66
C THR A 148 7.51 3.08 5.68
N VAL A 149 7.51 2.47 6.88
CA VAL A 149 8.46 2.77 7.95
C VAL A 149 9.90 2.49 7.53
N LEU A 150 10.15 1.45 6.73
CA LEU A 150 11.48 1.14 6.22
C LEU A 150 11.89 2.02 5.03
N SER A 151 10.92 2.39 4.18
CA SER A 151 11.19 3.15 2.94
C SER A 151 11.54 4.62 3.20
N ILE A 152 10.97 5.24 4.23
CA ILE A 152 11.24 6.66 4.52
C ILE A 152 12.71 6.88 4.96
N PRO A 153 13.25 6.17 5.97
CA PRO A 153 14.65 6.30 6.37
C PRO A 153 15.61 5.81 5.28
N SER A 154 15.29 4.72 4.56
CA SER A 154 16.14 4.23 3.47
C SER A 154 16.30 5.29 2.38
N SER A 155 15.22 5.99 2.01
CA SER A 155 15.26 7.07 1.02
C SER A 155 16.17 8.21 1.46
N GLY A 156 16.14 8.59 2.74
CA GLY A 156 17.04 9.60 3.31
C GLY A 156 18.51 9.19 3.26
N LEU A 157 18.82 7.95 3.65
CA LEU A 157 20.17 7.39 3.60
C LEU A 157 20.71 7.25 2.17
N ILE A 158 19.87 6.81 1.23
CA ILE A 158 20.26 6.69 -0.18
C ILE A 158 20.53 8.08 -0.77
N THR A 159 19.68 9.06 -0.47
CA THR A 159 19.84 10.43 -0.97
C THR A 159 21.16 11.05 -0.49
N SER A 160 21.55 10.83 0.76
CA SER A 160 22.79 11.40 1.31
C SER A 160 24.07 10.74 0.79
N LEU A 161 24.02 9.44 0.43
CA LEU A 161 25.20 8.68 0.00
C LEU A 161 25.38 8.62 -1.52
N LEU A 162 24.29 8.41 -2.26
CA LEU A 162 24.32 8.09 -3.69
C LEU A 162 23.67 9.17 -4.57
N GLY A 163 22.85 10.04 -3.99
CA GLY A 163 22.04 11.02 -4.70
C GLY A 163 20.56 10.64 -4.73
N TRP A 164 19.72 11.62 -5.07
CA TRP A 164 18.26 11.50 -5.04
C TRP A 164 17.73 10.55 -6.13
N GLU A 165 18.44 10.43 -7.25
CA GLU A 165 18.09 9.60 -8.41
C GLU A 165 18.04 8.12 -8.02
N TRP A 166 18.97 7.69 -7.18
CA TRP A 166 19.09 6.29 -6.75
C TRP A 166 17.93 5.83 -5.88
N VAL A 167 17.22 6.74 -5.22
CA VAL A 167 16.00 6.40 -4.48
C VAL A 167 14.96 5.79 -5.42
N PHE A 168 14.81 6.38 -6.61
CA PHE A 168 13.88 5.93 -7.64
C PHE A 168 14.32 4.63 -8.27
N TYR A 169 15.60 4.49 -8.60
CA TYR A 169 16.13 3.27 -9.19
C TYR A 169 16.06 2.07 -8.25
N LEU A 170 16.36 2.26 -6.96
CA LEU A 170 16.32 1.17 -5.98
C LEU A 170 14.89 0.76 -5.64
N HIS A 171 14.01 1.71 -5.29
CA HIS A 171 12.63 1.37 -4.93
C HIS A 171 11.83 0.89 -6.16
N GLY A 172 11.94 1.59 -7.29
CA GLY A 172 11.28 1.20 -8.53
C GLY A 172 11.84 -0.10 -9.11
N GLY A 173 13.16 -0.27 -9.10
CA GLY A 173 13.82 -1.50 -9.55
C GLY A 173 13.48 -2.71 -8.69
N LEU A 174 13.46 -2.56 -7.36
CA LEU A 174 13.04 -3.62 -6.44
C LEU A 174 11.59 -4.05 -6.71
N ALA A 175 10.70 -3.10 -6.97
CA ALA A 175 9.32 -3.39 -7.31
C ALA A 175 9.20 -4.13 -8.66
N LEU A 176 10.01 -3.79 -9.67
CA LEU A 176 10.07 -4.53 -10.94
C LEU A 176 10.59 -5.97 -10.77
N ILE A 177 11.63 -6.17 -9.96
CA ILE A 177 12.12 -7.52 -9.62
C ILE A 177 11.00 -8.31 -8.92
N TRP A 178 10.30 -7.68 -7.99
CA TRP A 178 9.16 -8.27 -7.31
C TRP A 178 8.03 -8.64 -8.30
N CYS A 179 7.78 -7.86 -9.35
CA CYS A 179 6.83 -8.23 -10.41
C CYS A 179 7.23 -9.51 -11.15
N VAL A 180 8.53 -9.71 -11.40
CA VAL A 180 9.03 -10.96 -12.03
C VAL A 180 8.80 -12.15 -11.10
N VAL A 181 9.12 -12.00 -9.81
CA VAL A 181 8.84 -13.03 -8.80
C VAL A 181 7.33 -13.31 -8.73
N TRP A 182 6.49 -12.28 -8.72
CA TRP A 182 5.03 -12.42 -8.71
C TRP A 182 4.50 -13.21 -9.90
N MET A 183 5.01 -12.95 -11.11
CA MET A 183 4.62 -13.69 -12.32
C MET A 183 4.91 -15.19 -12.22
N ILE A 184 6.03 -15.55 -11.59
CA ILE A 184 6.48 -16.95 -11.46
C ILE A 184 5.71 -17.68 -10.36
N PHE A 185 5.50 -17.04 -9.20
CA PHE A 185 4.98 -17.72 -8.01
C PHE A 185 3.46 -17.62 -7.84
N VAL A 186 2.84 -16.49 -8.23
CA VAL A 186 1.41 -16.30 -7.98
C VAL A 186 0.59 -16.90 -9.11
N THR A 187 -0.52 -17.55 -8.78
CA THR A 187 -1.47 -18.09 -9.76
C THR A 187 -2.85 -17.48 -9.54
N ASP A 188 -3.69 -17.45 -10.57
CA ASP A 188 -5.02 -16.80 -10.49
C ASP A 188 -6.02 -17.58 -9.62
N THR A 189 -5.91 -18.91 -9.59
CA THR A 189 -6.77 -19.80 -8.80
C THR A 189 -5.96 -20.89 -8.09
N PRO A 190 -6.36 -21.31 -6.87
CA PRO A 190 -5.71 -22.42 -6.16
C PRO A 190 -5.81 -23.75 -6.93
N GLU A 191 -6.80 -23.88 -7.81
CA GLU A 191 -7.01 -25.03 -8.69
C GLU A 191 -5.90 -25.19 -9.73
N THR A 192 -5.38 -24.07 -10.25
CA THR A 192 -4.32 -24.03 -11.28
C THR A 192 -2.90 -24.04 -10.68
N HIS A 193 -2.77 -23.99 -9.36
CA HIS A 193 -1.49 -24.04 -8.67
C HIS A 193 -0.89 -25.45 -8.74
N LYS A 194 0.32 -25.58 -9.32
CA LYS A 194 1.04 -26.87 -9.49
C LYS A 194 1.60 -27.43 -8.18
N PHE A 195 1.79 -26.60 -7.15
CA PHE A 195 2.44 -26.99 -5.89
C PHE A 195 1.48 -27.17 -4.71
N ILE A 196 0.16 -26.99 -4.91
CA ILE A 196 -0.83 -27.27 -3.86
C ILE A 196 -1.17 -28.77 -3.88
N SER A 197 -1.08 -29.41 -2.72
CA SER A 197 -1.49 -30.79 -2.50
C SER A 197 -2.99 -30.97 -2.76
N GLN A 198 -3.40 -32.12 -3.31
CA GLN A 198 -4.81 -32.42 -3.58
C GLN A 198 -5.69 -32.32 -2.31
N SER A 199 -5.09 -32.52 -1.13
CA SER A 199 -5.75 -32.38 0.18
C SER A 199 -6.14 -30.93 0.47
N GLU A 200 -5.26 -29.96 0.16
CA GLU A 200 -5.52 -28.53 0.37
C GLU A 200 -6.57 -28.00 -0.63
N LYS A 201 -6.58 -28.48 -1.88
CA LYS A 201 -7.62 -28.12 -2.86
C LYS A 201 -9.01 -28.52 -2.36
N ARG A 202 -9.14 -29.74 -1.81
CA ARG A 202 -10.40 -30.26 -1.27
C ARG A 202 -10.87 -29.45 -0.05
N ILE A 203 -9.95 -29.13 0.86
CA ILE A 203 -10.27 -28.33 2.05
C ILE A 203 -10.68 -26.90 1.64
N HIS A 204 -9.97 -26.28 0.70
CA HIS A 204 -10.31 -24.94 0.21
C HIS A 204 -11.69 -24.88 -0.44
N TYR A 205 -12.07 -25.87 -1.25
CA TYR A 205 -13.42 -25.98 -1.82
C TYR A 205 -14.53 -26.09 -0.74
N ILE A 206 -14.29 -26.90 0.29
CA ILE A 206 -15.24 -27.07 1.41
C ILE A 206 -15.35 -25.79 2.27
N ILE A 207 -14.26 -25.03 2.44
CA ILE A 207 -14.29 -23.81 3.26
C ILE A 207 -14.72 -22.57 2.47
N SER A 208 -14.51 -22.53 1.14
CA SER A 208 -14.94 -21.42 0.28
C SER A 208 -16.41 -21.49 -0.14
N SER A 209 -17.07 -22.65 0.00
CA SER A 209 -18.48 -22.80 -0.33
C SER A 209 -19.41 -22.02 0.64
N PRO A 210 -20.43 -21.30 0.11
CA PRO A 210 -21.38 -20.55 0.91
C PRO A 210 -22.15 -21.47 1.88
N SER A 211 -22.56 -20.95 3.03
CA SER A 211 -23.16 -21.73 4.14
C SER A 211 -24.38 -22.57 3.75
N LYS A 212 -25.11 -22.20 2.70
CA LYS A 212 -26.25 -22.94 2.15
C LYS A 212 -25.81 -24.21 1.41
N GLU A 213 -24.78 -24.09 0.58
CA GLU A 213 -24.14 -25.20 -0.15
C GLU A 213 -23.35 -26.09 0.81
N ARG A 214 -22.69 -25.52 1.83
CA ARG A 214 -22.04 -26.29 2.89
C ARG A 214 -23.04 -27.17 3.66
N LYS A 215 -24.22 -26.64 3.99
CA LYS A 215 -25.30 -27.41 4.62
C LYS A 215 -25.87 -28.48 3.68
N GLU A 216 -25.96 -28.22 2.38
CA GLU A 216 -26.36 -29.22 1.39
C GLU A 216 -25.31 -30.32 1.21
N ILE A 217 -24.01 -29.98 1.20
CA ILE A 217 -22.90 -30.95 1.12
C ILE A 217 -22.83 -31.79 2.40
N ASP A 218 -22.97 -31.17 3.57
CA ASP A 218 -22.99 -31.86 4.87
C ASP A 218 -24.22 -32.79 4.97
N CYS A 219 -25.40 -32.30 4.58
CA CYS A 219 -26.62 -33.11 4.52
C CYS A 219 -26.54 -34.24 3.46
N SER A 220 -25.87 -34.01 2.34
CA SER A 220 -25.66 -35.03 1.29
C SER A 220 -24.65 -36.09 1.74
N MET A 221 -23.59 -35.70 2.46
CA MET A 221 -22.65 -36.63 3.08
C MET A 221 -23.32 -37.46 4.18
N GLU A 222 -24.12 -36.83 5.04
CA GLU A 222 -24.85 -37.52 6.10
C GLU A 222 -25.82 -38.55 5.51
N LYS A 223 -26.57 -38.19 4.45
CA LYS A 223 -27.40 -39.14 3.70
C LYS A 223 -26.59 -40.29 3.10
N TYR A 224 -25.41 -40.01 2.55
CA TYR A 224 -24.55 -41.04 1.97
C TYR A 224 -24.01 -42.02 3.03
N ILE A 225 -23.61 -41.51 4.20
CA ILE A 225 -23.19 -42.31 5.37
C ILE A 225 -24.36 -43.16 5.90
N TYR A 226 -25.56 -42.60 5.96
CA TYR A 226 -26.78 -43.31 6.35
C TYR A 226 -27.13 -44.42 5.34
N VAL A 227 -27.03 -44.14 4.04
CA VAL A 227 -27.26 -45.13 2.97
C VAL A 227 -26.20 -46.23 2.99
N CYS A 228 -24.93 -45.91 3.25
CA CYS A 228 -23.86 -46.91 3.41
C CYS A 228 -24.08 -47.78 4.66
N SER A 229 -24.54 -47.20 5.77
CA SER A 229 -24.92 -47.94 6.99
C SER A 229 -26.11 -48.86 6.76
N LEU A 230 -27.10 -48.43 5.97
CA LEU A 230 -28.29 -49.22 5.62
C LEU A 230 -27.98 -50.35 4.62
N LEU A 231 -26.99 -50.17 3.74
CA LEU A 231 -26.57 -51.16 2.76
C LEU A 231 -25.57 -52.19 3.32
N GLY A 232 -25.22 -52.11 4.62
CA GLY A 232 -24.47 -53.15 5.34
C GLY A 232 -23.09 -53.48 4.78
N ASN A 233 -22.50 -52.58 3.98
CA ASN A 233 -21.30 -52.89 3.22
C ASN A 233 -20.07 -52.29 3.93
N HIS A 234 -19.33 -53.14 4.63
CA HIS A 234 -18.16 -52.80 5.47
C HIS A 234 -16.92 -52.26 4.73
N ASN A 235 -17.03 -51.85 3.45
CA ASN A 235 -15.88 -51.44 2.62
C ASN A 235 -16.06 -50.06 1.96
N CYS A 236 -16.52 -49.05 2.69
CA CYS A 236 -16.47 -47.66 2.22
C CYS A 236 -15.17 -46.97 2.70
N THR A 237 -14.05 -47.32 2.05
CA THR A 237 -12.81 -46.54 2.15
C THR A 237 -12.83 -45.47 1.06
N PHE A 238 -12.73 -44.20 1.46
CA PHE A 238 -12.67 -43.02 0.59
C PHE A 238 -11.61 -43.17 -0.52
N LEU A 239 -12.03 -43.01 -1.78
CA LEU A 239 -11.18 -42.67 -2.93
C LEU A 239 -11.62 -41.30 -3.46
#